data_AF-A0A660U8C0-F1
#
_entry.id   AF-A0A660U8C0-F1
#
_cell.length_a   1.000
_cell.length_b   1.000
_cell.length_c   1.000
_cell.angle_alpha   90.00
_cell.angle_beta   90.00
_cell.angle_gamma   90.00
#
_symmetry.space_group_name_H-M   'P 1'
#
loop_
_entity.id
_entity.type
_entity.pdbx_description
1 polymer ?
#
loop_
_entity_poly.entity_id
_entity_poly.type
_entity_poly.pdbx_seq_one_letter_code
_entity_poly.pdbx_strand_id
1 'polypeptide(L)'
;MTPRERFLKILKFEEPDRPFVKTPGAWVETLERWRREGWDGRPLHEVFGTDLILNVGVYYGPVPRFERRVVEEDERTITYINHEGILIREFKEYGGNSSMPQFLKFPVETEEDFERFRRERLGLSFELRVPEDWEARVERFKRRTYPLMCFADRWGGFFGPLRNMMGLENLCLAFYDRPALIERMMEERAESIIAITGKVLERVEIDFFAFWEDMACKTGPLISPDMFRRFAFKHYRRVCDFLRSKGVRYIFLDSDGDVRELIPIWLDAGINGIWPCEVAAGMDVVELRKEFGRDLILMGGIDKRAVAAGGEAMREEVDRVMPLIEEGGYIPDLDHSAPPDISWGNICEYIEYLLRRAERG
;
A
#
# COMPACT_ATOMS: atom_id res chain seq x y z
N MET A 1 -2.06 25.73 -10.16
CA MET A 1 -1.15 25.03 -9.22
C MET A 1 -0.69 23.72 -9.86
N THR A 2 0.52 23.26 -9.61
CA THR A 2 0.92 21.90 -10.02
C THR A 2 0.18 20.85 -9.19
N PRO A 3 -0.05 19.62 -9.72
CA PRO A 3 -0.62 18.52 -8.93
C PRO A 3 0.12 18.23 -7.61
N ARG A 4 1.45 18.37 -7.62
CA ARG A 4 2.30 18.22 -6.43
C ARG A 4 1.99 19.26 -5.36
N GLU A 5 1.94 20.54 -5.73
CA GLU A 5 1.62 21.63 -4.79
C GLU A 5 0.21 21.46 -4.22
N ARG A 6 -0.76 21.06 -5.05
CA ARG A 6 -2.14 20.77 -4.64
C ARG A 6 -2.21 19.67 -3.60
N PHE A 7 -1.56 18.54 -3.87
CA PHE A 7 -1.44 17.43 -2.93
C PHE A 7 -0.87 17.89 -1.59
N LEU A 8 0.26 18.60 -1.61
CA LEU A 8 0.91 19.06 -0.38
C LEU A 8 0.05 20.06 0.41
N LYS A 9 -0.73 20.91 -0.26
CA LYS A 9 -1.69 21.80 0.42
C LYS A 9 -2.82 21.02 1.09
N ILE A 10 -3.40 20.03 0.41
CA ILE A 10 -4.43 19.16 0.99
C ILE A 10 -3.88 18.47 2.23
N LEU A 11 -2.66 17.92 2.18
CA LEU A 11 -2.03 17.28 3.34
C LEU A 11 -1.71 18.25 4.50
N LYS A 12 -1.81 19.56 4.29
CA LYS A 12 -1.66 20.60 5.32
C LYS A 12 -2.98 21.21 5.77
N PHE A 13 -4.12 20.73 5.24
CA PHE A 13 -5.42 21.38 5.44
C PHE A 13 -5.41 22.84 4.96
N GLU A 14 -4.66 23.12 3.89
CA GLU A 14 -4.64 24.42 3.21
C GLU A 14 -5.50 24.36 1.95
N GLU A 15 -6.13 25.49 1.59
CA GLU A 15 -7.00 25.60 0.42
C GLU A 15 -6.20 25.47 -0.90
N PRO A 16 -6.47 24.44 -1.72
CA PRO A 16 -5.89 24.28 -3.05
C PRO A 16 -6.65 25.08 -4.13
N ASP A 17 -6.21 25.01 -5.39
CA ASP A 17 -6.97 25.59 -6.52
C ASP A 17 -8.15 24.73 -6.99
N ARG A 18 -8.12 23.43 -6.67
CA ARG A 18 -9.21 22.45 -6.76
C ARG A 18 -8.83 21.22 -5.91
N PRO A 19 -9.76 20.33 -5.57
CA PRO A 19 -9.41 19.06 -4.91
C PRO A 19 -8.44 18.20 -5.72
N PHE A 20 -7.66 17.37 -5.02
CA PHE A 20 -6.79 16.36 -5.64
C PHE A 20 -7.57 15.06 -5.79
N VAL A 21 -7.83 14.68 -7.03
CA VAL A 21 -8.55 13.46 -7.37
C VAL A 21 -7.59 12.60 -8.17
N LYS A 22 -7.40 11.35 -7.76
CA LYS A 22 -6.63 10.35 -8.51
C LYS A 22 -7.56 9.25 -9.02
N THR A 23 -7.08 8.51 -10.01
CA THR A 23 -7.72 7.27 -10.44
C THR A 23 -7.28 6.10 -9.56
N PRO A 24 -8.18 5.15 -9.27
CA PRO A 24 -7.82 3.98 -8.48
C PRO A 24 -6.93 3.02 -9.27
N GLY A 25 -6.19 2.19 -8.54
CA GLY A 25 -5.63 0.96 -9.10
C GLY A 25 -6.74 -0.03 -9.47
N ALA A 26 -6.45 -0.94 -10.38
CA ALA A 26 -7.40 -1.97 -10.81
C ALA A 26 -6.67 -3.29 -11.03
N TRP A 27 -7.36 -4.41 -10.78
CA TRP A 27 -6.83 -5.73 -11.09
C TRP A 27 -6.64 -5.90 -12.59
N VAL A 28 -5.76 -6.82 -12.98
CA VAL A 28 -5.44 -7.06 -14.40
C VAL A 28 -6.71 -7.44 -15.18
N GLU A 29 -7.57 -8.26 -14.59
CA GLU A 29 -8.82 -8.73 -15.19
C GLU A 29 -9.86 -7.62 -15.28
N THR A 30 -9.86 -6.68 -14.33
CA THR A 30 -10.68 -5.46 -14.39
C THR A 30 -10.26 -4.62 -15.60
N LEU A 31 -8.95 -4.42 -15.80
CA LEU A 31 -8.41 -3.70 -16.95
C LEU A 31 -8.75 -4.41 -18.28
N GLU A 32 -8.67 -5.74 -18.33
CA GLU A 32 -9.08 -6.54 -19.49
C GLU A 32 -10.58 -6.46 -19.77
N ARG A 33 -11.41 -6.48 -18.73
CA ARG A 33 -12.86 -6.24 -18.83
C ARG A 33 -13.12 -4.86 -19.42
N TRP A 34 -12.53 -3.80 -18.87
CA TRP A 34 -12.75 -2.44 -19.33
C TRP A 34 -12.35 -2.25 -20.79
N ARG A 35 -11.27 -2.90 -21.27
CA ARG A 35 -10.92 -2.91 -22.70
C ARG A 35 -12.01 -3.51 -23.57
N ARG A 36 -12.63 -4.62 -23.14
CA ARG A 36 -13.76 -5.23 -23.85
C ARG A 36 -15.02 -4.35 -23.82
N GLU A 37 -15.14 -3.50 -22.81
CA GLU A 37 -16.25 -2.55 -22.63
C GLU A 37 -15.99 -1.17 -23.26
N GLY A 38 -14.86 -0.98 -23.95
CA GLY A 38 -14.58 0.21 -24.77
C GLY A 38 -13.49 1.14 -24.27
N TRP A 39 -12.79 0.81 -23.18
CA TRP A 39 -11.58 1.55 -22.78
C TRP A 39 -10.43 1.29 -23.76
N ASP A 40 -9.78 2.35 -24.23
CA ASP A 40 -8.70 2.28 -25.22
C ASP A 40 -7.34 1.87 -24.64
N GLY A 41 -7.25 1.66 -23.33
CA GLY A 41 -6.03 1.25 -22.63
C GLY A 41 -5.08 2.40 -22.30
N ARG A 42 -5.42 3.67 -22.61
CA ARG A 42 -4.65 4.83 -22.13
C ARG A 42 -4.71 4.93 -20.61
N PRO A 43 -3.65 5.42 -19.94
CA PRO A 43 -3.66 5.59 -18.49
C PRO A 43 -4.92 6.34 -18.01
N LEU A 44 -5.59 5.81 -16.98
CA LEU A 44 -6.89 6.33 -16.54
C LEU A 44 -6.84 7.83 -16.22
N HIS A 45 -5.76 8.30 -15.59
CA HIS A 45 -5.61 9.72 -15.29
C HIS A 45 -5.57 10.61 -16.54
N GLU A 46 -5.09 10.12 -17.68
CA GLU A 46 -5.16 10.83 -18.96
C GLU A 46 -6.57 10.79 -19.57
N VAL A 47 -7.29 9.69 -19.38
CA VAL A 47 -8.67 9.54 -19.86
C VAL A 47 -9.61 10.51 -19.14
N PHE A 48 -9.46 10.62 -17.81
CA PHE A 48 -10.35 11.43 -16.97
C PHE A 48 -9.80 12.82 -16.63
N GLY A 49 -8.55 13.13 -16.99
CA GLY A 49 -7.91 14.40 -16.63
C GLY A 49 -7.67 14.56 -15.12
N THR A 50 -7.48 13.46 -14.40
CA THR A 50 -7.26 13.46 -12.94
C THR A 50 -5.78 13.67 -12.59
N ASP A 51 -5.51 13.90 -11.31
CA ASP A 51 -4.15 13.90 -10.79
C ASP A 51 -3.58 12.47 -10.71
N LEU A 52 -2.26 12.39 -10.49
CA LEU A 52 -1.49 11.15 -10.44
C LEU A 52 -0.52 11.20 -9.26
N ILE A 53 -0.36 10.08 -8.56
CA ILE A 53 0.74 9.83 -7.65
C ILE A 53 1.61 8.75 -8.29
N LEU A 54 2.91 9.01 -8.44
CA LEU A 54 3.84 7.97 -8.91
C LEU A 54 4.56 7.31 -7.73
N ASN A 55 4.88 6.03 -7.88
CA ASN A 55 5.80 5.35 -6.99
C ASN A 55 7.24 5.47 -7.52
N VAL A 56 8.22 5.62 -6.63
CA VAL A 56 9.66 5.56 -6.97
C VAL A 56 9.99 4.22 -7.65
N GLY A 57 9.37 3.12 -7.18
CA GLY A 57 9.51 1.80 -7.78
C GLY A 57 10.79 1.07 -7.36
N VAL A 58 11.12 1.11 -6.07
CA VAL A 58 12.25 0.38 -5.47
C VAL A 58 11.75 -0.87 -4.78
N TYR A 59 12.47 -1.98 -4.95
CA TYR A 59 12.12 -3.28 -4.39
C TYR A 59 12.79 -3.51 -3.02
N TYR A 60 11.99 -3.77 -1.99
CA TYR A 60 12.46 -3.98 -0.60
C TYR A 60 12.60 -5.45 -0.21
N GLY A 61 12.21 -6.37 -1.09
CA GLY A 61 12.19 -7.79 -0.83
C GLY A 61 13.53 -8.51 -1.06
N PRO A 62 13.48 -9.85 -1.18
CA PRO A 62 14.62 -10.74 -1.39
C PRO A 62 15.47 -10.39 -2.62
N VAL A 63 16.76 -10.11 -2.41
CA VAL A 63 17.74 -9.93 -3.48
C VAL A 63 18.94 -10.86 -3.31
N PRO A 64 19.39 -11.57 -4.37
CA PRO A 64 18.68 -11.76 -5.65
C PRO A 64 17.28 -12.37 -5.45
N ARG A 65 16.34 -12.00 -6.32
CA ARG A 65 14.99 -12.57 -6.31
C ARG A 65 15.06 -14.08 -6.52
N PHE A 66 14.12 -14.82 -5.94
CA PHE A 66 14.02 -16.25 -6.23
C PHE A 66 13.60 -16.45 -7.70
N GLU A 67 14.26 -17.39 -8.37
CA GLU A 67 13.84 -17.80 -9.70
C GLU A 67 12.50 -18.55 -9.61
N ARG A 68 11.60 -18.23 -10.53
CA ARG A 68 10.33 -18.92 -10.64
C ARG A 68 10.58 -20.39 -10.99
N ARG A 69 10.29 -21.30 -10.05
CA ARG A 69 10.46 -22.75 -10.25
C ARG A 69 9.13 -23.47 -10.12
N VAL A 70 8.64 -24.03 -11.22
CA VAL A 70 7.44 -24.88 -11.23
C VAL A 70 7.77 -26.22 -10.57
N VAL A 71 6.92 -26.64 -9.64
CA VAL A 71 7.05 -27.89 -8.88
C VAL A 71 6.04 -28.92 -9.37
N GLU A 72 4.82 -28.48 -9.67
CA GLU A 72 3.71 -29.33 -10.12
C GLU A 72 2.79 -28.47 -10.99
N GLU A 73 2.22 -29.06 -12.04
CA GLU A 73 1.28 -28.40 -12.94
C GLU A 73 0.27 -29.42 -13.47
N ASP A 74 -1.02 -29.13 -13.29
CA ASP A 74 -2.14 -29.94 -13.82
C ASP A 74 -3.00 -29.09 -14.79
N GLU A 75 -4.16 -29.58 -15.25
CA GLU A 75 -5.02 -28.83 -16.18
C GLU A 75 -5.53 -27.49 -15.62
N ARG A 76 -5.73 -27.40 -14.30
CA ARG A 76 -6.39 -26.30 -13.60
C ARG A 76 -5.43 -25.44 -12.79
N THR A 77 -4.41 -26.04 -12.20
CA THR A 77 -3.52 -25.38 -11.24
C THR A 77 -2.05 -25.47 -11.61
N ILE A 78 -1.29 -24.50 -11.10
CA ILE A 78 0.16 -24.47 -11.18
C ILE A 78 0.72 -24.22 -9.79
N THR A 79 1.67 -25.06 -9.38
CA THR A 79 2.37 -24.97 -8.10
C THR A 79 3.81 -24.57 -8.36
N TYR A 80 4.27 -23.46 -7.80
CA TYR A 80 5.60 -22.92 -8.07
C TYR A 80 6.15 -22.10 -6.90
N ILE A 81 7.47 -21.93 -6.87
CA ILE A 81 8.14 -21.00 -5.97
C ILE A 81 8.10 -19.61 -6.60
N ASN A 82 7.51 -18.64 -5.91
CA ASN A 82 7.42 -17.27 -6.38
C ASN A 82 8.75 -16.51 -6.17
N HIS A 83 8.78 -15.24 -6.60
CA HIS A 83 9.99 -14.40 -6.52
C HIS A 83 10.44 -14.05 -5.09
N GLU A 84 9.60 -14.32 -4.09
CA GLU A 84 9.86 -14.10 -2.65
C GLU A 84 10.34 -15.40 -1.95
N GLY A 85 10.33 -16.54 -2.66
CA GLY A 85 10.73 -17.84 -2.12
C GLY A 85 9.57 -18.65 -1.52
N ILE A 86 8.33 -18.20 -1.70
CA ILE A 86 7.14 -18.86 -1.17
C ILE A 86 6.64 -19.89 -2.18
N LEU A 87 6.39 -21.11 -1.73
CA LEU A 87 5.73 -22.14 -2.53
C LEU A 87 4.23 -21.89 -2.51
N ILE A 88 3.68 -21.58 -3.67
CA ILE A 88 2.26 -21.25 -3.85
C ILE A 88 1.63 -22.14 -4.92
N ARG A 89 0.32 -22.33 -4.82
CA ARG A 89 -0.52 -22.94 -5.85
C ARG A 89 -1.63 -21.99 -6.27
N GLU A 90 -1.77 -21.82 -7.57
CA GLU A 90 -2.73 -20.88 -8.18
C GLU A 90 -3.53 -21.56 -9.29
N PHE A 91 -4.75 -21.06 -9.54
CA PHE A 91 -5.51 -21.43 -10.72
C PHE A 91 -4.92 -20.74 -11.95
N LYS A 92 -4.71 -21.51 -13.03
CA LYS A 92 -4.18 -20.98 -14.29
C LYS A 92 -5.11 -19.95 -14.93
N GLU A 93 -6.42 -20.15 -14.77
CA GLU A 93 -7.46 -19.27 -15.31
C GLU A 93 -7.32 -17.82 -14.85
N TYR A 94 -6.88 -17.61 -13.60
CA TYR A 94 -6.82 -16.27 -13.00
C TYR A 94 -5.42 -15.65 -13.01
N GLY A 95 -4.40 -16.38 -13.49
CA GLY A 95 -3.03 -15.88 -13.55
C GLY A 95 -2.48 -15.30 -12.23
N GLY A 96 -3.02 -15.73 -11.08
CA GLY A 96 -2.65 -15.23 -9.75
C GLY A 96 -3.32 -13.92 -9.28
N ASN A 97 -4.27 -13.35 -10.03
CA ASN A 97 -4.80 -12.00 -9.73
C ASN A 97 -6.22 -12.00 -9.14
N SER A 98 -7.16 -12.82 -9.65
CA SER A 98 -8.56 -12.86 -9.16
C SER A 98 -8.82 -13.76 -7.95
N SER A 99 -7.86 -14.60 -7.56
CA SER A 99 -8.00 -15.50 -6.42
C SER A 99 -6.73 -15.52 -5.59
N MET A 100 -6.88 -15.48 -4.26
CA MET A 100 -5.74 -15.63 -3.37
C MET A 100 -5.05 -16.98 -3.62
N PRO A 101 -3.72 -17.03 -3.83
CA PRO A 101 -2.99 -18.28 -3.94
C PRO A 101 -3.17 -19.14 -2.69
N GLN A 102 -3.14 -20.45 -2.87
CA GLN A 102 -2.92 -21.36 -1.76
C GLN A 102 -1.43 -21.31 -1.39
N PHE A 103 -1.12 -20.81 -0.19
CA PHE A 103 0.23 -20.85 0.36
C PHE A 103 0.53 -22.25 0.90
N LEU A 104 1.53 -22.92 0.33
CA LEU A 104 1.88 -24.30 0.69
C LEU A 104 3.10 -24.36 1.60
N LYS A 105 4.10 -23.51 1.36
CA LYS A 105 5.32 -23.47 2.18
C LYS A 105 5.97 -22.10 2.13
N PHE A 106 6.42 -21.63 3.29
CA PHE A 106 7.16 -20.38 3.45
C PHE A 106 8.66 -20.63 3.62
N PRO A 107 9.51 -19.65 3.30
CA PRO A 107 10.96 -19.85 3.29
C PRO A 107 11.60 -19.96 4.69
N VAL A 108 10.91 -19.56 5.76
CA VAL A 108 11.45 -19.53 7.13
C VAL A 108 10.51 -20.26 8.10
N GLU A 109 10.87 -21.49 8.49
CA GLU A 109 10.15 -22.27 9.52
C GLU A 109 10.94 -22.35 10.83
N THR A 110 12.27 -22.26 10.74
CA THR A 110 13.21 -22.33 11.86
C THR A 110 14.13 -21.11 11.91
N GLU A 111 14.83 -20.94 13.03
CA GLU A 111 15.86 -19.91 13.16
C GLU A 111 17.03 -20.13 12.17
N GLU A 112 17.39 -21.39 11.90
CA GLU A 112 18.41 -21.72 10.89
C GLU A 112 17.95 -21.33 9.48
N ASP A 113 16.67 -21.54 9.15
CA ASP A 113 16.12 -21.07 7.87
C ASP A 113 16.16 -19.54 7.77
N PHE A 114 15.89 -18.83 8.87
CA PHE A 114 16.01 -17.37 8.90
C PHE A 114 17.46 -16.94 8.65
N GLU A 115 18.45 -17.54 9.33
CA GLU A 115 19.86 -17.19 9.12
C GLU A 115 20.32 -17.46 7.68
N ARG A 116 19.86 -18.57 7.09
CA ARG A 116 20.11 -18.88 5.68
C ARG A 116 19.48 -17.82 4.77
N PHE A 117 18.19 -17.54 4.96
CA PHE A 117 17.45 -16.56 4.16
C PHE A 117 18.06 -15.16 4.27
N ARG A 118 18.36 -14.73 5.49
CA ARG A 118 19.03 -13.47 5.79
C ARG A 118 20.33 -13.30 5.00
N ARG A 119 21.23 -14.28 5.12
CA ARG A 119 22.54 -14.25 4.44
C ARG A 119 22.42 -14.24 2.92
N GLU A 120 21.45 -14.97 2.37
CA GLU A 120 21.37 -15.23 0.93
C GLU A 120 20.43 -14.28 0.17
N ARG A 121 19.52 -13.60 0.89
CA ARG A 121 18.38 -12.89 0.29
C ARG A 121 18.10 -11.52 0.88
N LEU A 122 18.54 -11.21 2.10
CA LEU A 122 18.30 -9.89 2.71
C LEU A 122 19.44 -8.89 2.51
N GLY A 123 20.30 -9.11 1.50
CA GLY A 123 21.41 -8.21 1.17
C GLY A 123 20.94 -6.80 0.75
N LEU A 124 21.76 -5.78 1.00
CA LEU A 124 21.42 -4.37 0.74
C LEU A 124 21.85 -3.85 -0.65
N SER A 125 22.08 -4.74 -1.60
CA SER A 125 22.55 -4.40 -2.95
C SER A 125 21.53 -3.53 -3.71
N PHE A 126 21.74 -2.21 -3.69
CA PHE A 126 20.79 -1.25 -4.26
C PHE A 126 20.56 -1.43 -5.76
N GLU A 127 21.60 -1.78 -6.53
CA GLU A 127 21.51 -2.01 -7.97
C GLU A 127 20.56 -3.16 -8.35
N LEU A 128 20.34 -4.14 -7.46
CA LEU A 128 19.39 -5.24 -7.67
C LEU A 128 17.96 -4.86 -7.26
N ARG A 129 17.76 -3.67 -6.71
CA ARG A 129 16.49 -3.19 -6.14
C ARG A 129 15.84 -2.11 -6.99
N VAL A 130 16.57 -1.54 -7.94
CA VAL A 130 16.10 -0.50 -8.85
C VAL A 130 15.94 -1.08 -10.25
N PRO A 131 15.04 -0.52 -11.07
CA PRO A 131 14.89 -0.93 -12.46
C PRO A 131 16.10 -0.50 -13.30
N GLU A 132 16.30 -1.14 -14.46
CA GLU A 132 17.41 -0.84 -15.38
C GLU A 132 17.43 0.64 -15.83
N ASP A 133 16.25 1.28 -15.90
CA ASP A 133 16.09 2.69 -16.29
C ASP A 133 16.19 3.68 -15.11
N TRP A 134 16.77 3.27 -13.97
CA TRP A 134 16.82 4.07 -12.73
C TRP A 134 17.34 5.49 -12.93
N GLU A 135 18.47 5.65 -13.62
CA GLU A 135 19.07 6.97 -13.89
C GLU A 135 18.13 7.90 -14.64
N ALA A 136 17.43 7.38 -15.65
CA ALA A 136 16.45 8.14 -16.41
C ALA A 136 15.23 8.51 -15.55
N ARG A 137 14.80 7.62 -14.63
CA ARG A 137 13.73 7.91 -13.67
C ARG A 137 14.12 9.00 -12.69
N VAL A 138 15.34 8.97 -12.15
CA VAL A 138 15.84 10.00 -11.23
C VAL A 138 15.78 11.39 -11.88
N GLU A 139 16.24 11.52 -13.13
CA GLU A 139 16.19 12.80 -13.86
C GLU A 139 14.76 13.27 -14.13
N ARG A 140 13.83 12.35 -14.40
CA ARG A 140 12.40 12.67 -14.51
C ARG A 140 11.82 13.15 -13.18
N PHE A 141 12.15 12.48 -12.07
CA PHE A 141 11.63 12.82 -10.75
C PHE A 141 12.08 14.19 -10.26
N LYS A 142 13.27 14.66 -10.65
CA LYS A 142 13.77 16.01 -10.35
C LYS A 142 12.96 17.13 -11.04
N ARG A 143 12.27 16.82 -12.15
CA ARG A 143 11.50 17.79 -12.96
C ARG A 143 9.99 17.58 -12.87
N ARG A 144 9.54 16.66 -12.01
CA ARG A 144 8.13 16.27 -11.92
C ARG A 144 7.25 17.40 -11.41
N THR A 145 5.97 17.34 -11.77
CA THR A 145 4.91 18.22 -11.26
C THR A 145 3.85 17.47 -10.46
N TYR A 146 4.04 16.17 -10.24
CA TYR A 146 3.14 15.27 -9.52
C TYR A 146 3.77 14.75 -8.21
N PRO A 147 2.96 14.35 -7.22
CA PRO A 147 3.44 13.69 -6.02
C PRO A 147 4.22 12.41 -6.33
N LEU A 148 5.28 12.19 -5.57
CA LEU A 148 6.11 10.99 -5.63
C LEU A 148 6.11 10.28 -4.28
N MET A 149 5.57 9.08 -4.28
CA MET A 149 5.51 8.17 -3.15
C MET A 149 6.71 7.22 -3.18
N CYS A 150 7.32 6.96 -2.03
CA CYS A 150 8.15 5.77 -1.84
C CYS A 150 7.31 4.72 -1.11
N PHE A 151 6.59 3.89 -1.88
CA PHE A 151 5.87 2.74 -1.34
C PHE A 151 6.84 1.57 -1.28
N ALA A 152 7.08 1.09 -0.07
CA ALA A 152 8.13 0.11 0.17
C ALA A 152 7.70 -1.34 -0.16
N ASP A 153 6.68 -1.52 -1.01
CA ASP A 153 6.19 -2.81 -1.54
C ASP A 153 5.87 -3.82 -0.42
N ARG A 154 5.58 -5.09 -0.74
CA ARG A 154 5.23 -6.15 0.23
C ARG A 154 6.30 -6.51 1.26
N TRP A 155 7.40 -5.77 1.26
CA TRP A 155 8.53 -5.91 2.19
C TRP A 155 8.79 -4.64 3.02
N GLY A 156 7.98 -3.61 2.79
CA GLY A 156 8.12 -2.27 3.33
C GLY A 156 7.45 -2.08 4.67
N GLY A 157 7.72 -2.95 5.63
CA GLY A 157 7.04 -2.97 6.91
C GLY A 157 7.67 -3.97 7.87
N PHE A 158 6.88 -4.46 8.81
CA PHE A 158 7.33 -5.35 9.88
C PHE A 158 6.48 -6.61 10.00
N PHE A 159 5.17 -6.50 10.16
CA PHE A 159 4.33 -7.69 10.28
C PHE A 159 4.17 -8.39 8.93
N GLY A 160 3.83 -7.63 7.87
CA GLY A 160 3.65 -8.14 6.51
C GLY A 160 4.87 -8.91 5.97
N PRO A 161 6.10 -8.37 6.04
CA PRO A 161 7.28 -9.06 5.53
C PRO A 161 7.66 -10.30 6.36
N LEU A 162 7.47 -10.27 7.68
CA LEU A 162 7.61 -11.45 8.53
C LEU A 162 6.59 -12.53 8.15
N ARG A 163 5.35 -12.12 7.83
CA ARG A 163 4.31 -13.04 7.34
C ARG A 163 4.71 -13.66 6.00
N ASN A 164 5.32 -12.89 5.10
CA ASN A 164 5.83 -13.43 3.83
C ASN A 164 6.99 -14.42 4.04
N MET A 165 7.77 -14.27 5.14
CA MET A 165 8.83 -15.21 5.48
C MET A 165 8.34 -16.48 6.17
N MET A 166 7.38 -16.38 7.09
CA MET A 166 7.01 -17.48 8.00
C MET A 166 5.63 -18.09 7.71
N GLY A 167 4.76 -17.35 7.03
CA GLY A 167 3.33 -17.60 7.01
C GLY A 167 2.63 -17.01 8.24
N LEU A 168 1.33 -16.76 8.11
CA LEU A 168 0.54 -16.09 9.14
C LEU A 168 0.50 -16.88 10.47
N GLU A 169 0.15 -18.16 10.40
CA GLU A 169 0.01 -19.01 11.60
C GLU A 169 1.33 -19.11 12.38
N ASN A 170 2.42 -19.46 11.70
CA ASN A 170 3.75 -19.56 12.30
C ASN A 170 4.22 -18.23 12.88
N LEU A 171 3.95 -17.11 12.19
CA LEU A 171 4.29 -15.78 12.71
C LEU A 171 3.54 -15.50 14.02
N CYS A 172 2.23 -15.72 14.05
CA CYS A 172 1.41 -15.50 15.24
C CYS A 172 1.90 -16.33 16.43
N LEU A 173 2.25 -17.60 16.22
CA LEU A 173 2.85 -18.46 17.25
C LEU A 173 4.25 -17.96 17.68
N ALA A 174 5.08 -17.53 16.72
CA ALA A 174 6.44 -17.08 16.99
C ALA A 174 6.51 -15.83 17.89
N PHE A 175 5.50 -14.97 17.91
CA PHE A 175 5.43 -13.87 18.89
C PHE A 175 5.43 -14.36 20.35
N TYR A 176 4.91 -15.56 20.61
CA TYR A 176 4.87 -16.19 21.94
C TYR A 176 6.05 -17.13 22.17
N ASP A 177 6.31 -18.01 21.21
CA ASP A 177 7.28 -19.09 21.35
C ASP A 177 8.72 -18.63 21.10
N ARG A 178 8.90 -17.63 20.23
CA ARG A 178 10.21 -17.15 19.74
C ARG A 178 10.32 -15.62 19.73
N PRO A 179 9.99 -14.91 20.82
CA PRO A 179 9.95 -13.45 20.84
C PRO A 179 11.31 -12.80 20.53
N ALA A 180 12.43 -13.45 20.90
CA ALA A 180 13.76 -12.98 20.57
C ALA A 180 14.05 -13.04 19.06
N LEU A 181 13.55 -14.06 18.37
CA LEU A 181 13.67 -14.16 16.91
C LEU A 181 12.87 -13.05 16.23
N ILE A 182 11.61 -12.84 16.62
CA ILE A 182 10.76 -11.76 16.10
C ILE A 182 11.43 -10.39 16.27
N GLU A 183 11.98 -10.15 17.46
CA GLU A 183 12.71 -8.91 17.75
C GLU A 183 13.89 -8.68 16.80
N ARG A 184 14.72 -9.71 16.57
CA ARG A 184 15.83 -9.61 15.61
C ARG A 184 15.33 -9.42 14.18
N MET A 185 14.28 -10.13 13.77
CA MET A 185 13.72 -10.00 12.43
C MET A 185 13.22 -8.57 12.19
N MET A 186 12.52 -7.96 13.15
CA MET A 186 12.04 -6.58 13.03
C MET A 186 13.18 -5.55 13.06
N GLU A 187 14.20 -5.74 13.88
CA GLU A 187 15.41 -4.90 13.89
C GLU A 187 16.08 -4.90 12.51
N GLU A 188 16.29 -6.07 11.91
CA GLU A 188 16.88 -6.18 10.57
C GLU A 188 16.00 -5.58 9.47
N ARG A 189 14.66 -5.67 9.61
CA ARG A 189 13.73 -4.96 8.72
C ARG A 189 13.92 -3.45 8.84
N ALA A 190 14.01 -2.90 10.05
CA ALA A 190 14.24 -1.47 10.24
C ALA A 190 15.56 -1.02 9.59
N GLU A 191 16.65 -1.76 9.81
CA GLU A 191 17.95 -1.49 9.18
C GLU A 191 17.86 -1.52 7.65
N SER A 192 17.19 -2.54 7.10
CA SER A 192 17.02 -2.68 5.65
C SER A 192 16.21 -1.54 5.05
N ILE A 193 15.09 -1.18 5.67
CA ILE A 193 14.23 -0.08 5.20
C ILE A 193 15.01 1.24 5.22
N ILE A 194 15.75 1.53 6.30
CA ILE A 194 16.55 2.75 6.42
C ILE A 194 17.66 2.78 5.37
N ALA A 195 18.39 1.69 5.18
CA ALA A 195 19.50 1.64 4.23
C ALA A 195 19.02 1.80 2.78
N ILE A 196 17.98 1.07 2.39
CA ILE A 196 17.41 1.13 1.04
C ILE A 196 16.79 2.50 0.78
N THR A 197 15.94 2.99 1.69
CA THR A 197 15.30 4.31 1.56
C THR A 197 16.36 5.42 1.57
N GLY A 198 17.43 5.29 2.36
CA GLY A 198 18.53 6.25 2.39
C GLY A 198 19.20 6.42 1.03
N LYS A 199 19.43 5.32 0.30
CA LYS A 199 19.97 5.36 -1.06
C LYS A 199 19.03 6.04 -2.06
N VAL A 200 17.73 5.88 -1.89
CA VAL A 200 16.73 6.63 -2.66
C VAL A 200 16.81 8.13 -2.36
N LEU A 201 16.79 8.49 -1.07
CA LEU A 201 16.75 9.88 -0.60
C LEU A 201 18.05 10.66 -0.85
N GLU A 202 19.17 9.99 -1.10
CA GLU A 202 20.41 10.62 -1.59
C GLU A 202 20.23 11.27 -2.98
N ARG A 203 19.23 10.83 -3.75
CA ARG A 203 19.11 11.15 -5.18
C ARG A 203 17.73 11.67 -5.59
N VAL A 204 16.69 11.34 -4.82
CA VAL A 204 15.29 11.60 -5.14
C VAL A 204 14.60 12.22 -3.92
N GLU A 205 14.00 13.39 -4.11
CA GLU A 205 13.09 13.98 -3.14
C GLU A 205 11.71 13.33 -3.30
N ILE A 206 11.19 12.70 -2.24
CA ILE A 206 9.85 12.12 -2.20
C ILE A 206 8.90 13.03 -1.42
N ASP A 207 7.61 12.96 -1.74
CA ASP A 207 6.57 13.74 -1.06
C ASP A 207 6.01 13.00 0.16
N PHE A 208 5.97 11.66 0.10
CA PHE A 208 5.62 10.83 1.24
C PHE A 208 6.20 9.42 1.12
N PHE A 209 6.36 8.77 2.27
CA PHE A 209 6.71 7.35 2.37
C PHE A 209 5.46 6.56 2.75
N ALA A 210 5.34 5.34 2.28
CA ALA A 210 4.25 4.45 2.68
C ALA A 210 4.83 3.08 3.08
N PHE A 211 4.59 2.70 4.33
CA PHE A 211 4.75 1.32 4.77
C PHE A 211 3.69 0.45 4.10
N TRP A 212 4.00 -0.82 3.96
CA TRP A 212 3.03 -1.86 3.66
C TRP A 212 2.98 -2.85 4.80
N GLU A 213 1.77 -3.07 5.27
CA GLU A 213 1.38 -4.12 6.18
C GLU A 213 0.17 -4.84 5.59
N ASP A 214 -0.20 -5.94 6.21
CA ASP A 214 -1.47 -6.62 6.02
C ASP A 214 -1.70 -7.32 7.36
N MET A 215 -1.96 -6.50 8.37
CA MET A 215 -1.84 -6.94 9.76
C MET A 215 -3.16 -6.88 10.52
N ALA A 216 -4.25 -6.68 9.81
CA ALA A 216 -5.60 -6.71 10.36
C ALA A 216 -6.53 -7.56 9.50
N CYS A 217 -7.65 -7.93 10.11
CA CYS A 217 -8.80 -8.50 9.44
C CYS A 217 -10.02 -7.63 9.74
N LYS A 218 -11.19 -8.05 9.27
CA LYS A 218 -12.46 -7.32 9.45
C LYS A 218 -12.80 -6.98 10.92
N THR A 219 -12.30 -7.73 11.89
CA THR A 219 -12.64 -7.56 13.31
C THR A 219 -11.51 -6.97 14.15
N GLY A 220 -10.41 -6.56 13.52
CA GLY A 220 -9.30 -5.91 14.20
C GLY A 220 -7.92 -6.43 13.80
N PRO A 221 -6.88 -5.95 14.49
CA PRO A 221 -5.50 -6.37 14.28
C PRO A 221 -5.23 -7.86 14.58
N LEU A 222 -4.30 -8.45 13.85
CA LEU A 222 -3.80 -9.82 14.06
C LEU A 222 -2.83 -9.92 15.25
N ILE A 223 -2.33 -8.79 15.73
CA ILE A 223 -1.56 -8.68 16.98
C ILE A 223 -2.16 -7.57 17.85
N SER A 224 -2.19 -7.77 19.16
CA SER A 224 -2.80 -6.78 20.05
C SER A 224 -2.02 -5.47 20.09
N PRO A 225 -2.67 -4.34 20.45
CA PRO A 225 -2.00 -3.06 20.71
C PRO A 225 -0.79 -3.16 21.67
N ASP A 226 -0.85 -4.05 22.66
CA ASP A 226 0.26 -4.28 23.60
C ASP A 226 1.44 -5.02 22.95
N MET A 227 1.14 -6.02 22.11
CA MET A 227 2.17 -6.71 21.32
C MET A 227 2.82 -5.76 20.33
N PHE A 228 2.03 -4.92 19.66
CA PHE A 228 2.57 -3.90 18.76
C PHE A 228 3.52 -2.95 19.50
N ARG A 229 3.12 -2.43 20.67
CA ARG A 229 3.98 -1.57 21.50
C ARG A 229 5.27 -2.25 21.90
N ARG A 230 5.20 -3.53 22.28
CA ARG A 230 6.35 -4.31 22.74
C ARG A 230 7.35 -4.58 21.62
N PHE A 231 6.88 -5.07 20.48
CA PHE A 231 7.74 -5.61 19.43
C PHE A 231 7.98 -4.61 18.30
N ALA A 232 6.94 -3.95 17.81
CA ALA A 232 6.98 -3.17 16.58
C ALA A 232 7.31 -1.69 16.81
N PHE A 233 6.70 -1.05 17.81
CA PHE A 233 6.69 0.42 17.96
C PHE A 233 8.06 1.09 17.82
N LYS A 234 9.08 0.57 18.51
CA LYS A 234 10.43 1.17 18.49
C LYS A 234 11.06 1.15 17.10
N HIS A 235 10.74 0.15 16.29
CA HIS A 235 11.27 -0.02 14.94
C HIS A 235 10.58 0.92 13.96
N TYR A 236 9.25 1.01 14.00
CA TYR A 236 8.52 2.03 13.23
C TYR A 236 9.01 3.43 13.58
N ARG A 237 9.10 3.76 14.87
CA ARG A 237 9.58 5.07 15.32
C ARG A 237 10.98 5.38 14.78
N ARG A 238 11.91 4.42 14.82
CA ARG A 238 13.26 4.60 14.28
C ARG A 238 13.25 4.90 12.77
N VAL A 239 12.41 4.21 11.99
CA VAL A 239 12.27 4.49 10.55
C VAL A 239 11.62 5.85 10.32
N CYS A 240 10.56 6.20 11.07
CA CYS A 240 9.90 7.49 10.98
C CYS A 240 10.84 8.66 11.34
N ASP A 241 11.63 8.52 12.40
CA ASP A 241 12.62 9.52 12.81
C ASP A 241 13.68 9.72 11.72
N PHE A 242 14.15 8.62 11.12
CA PHE A 242 15.04 8.68 9.97
C PHE A 242 14.41 9.43 8.79
N LEU A 243 13.19 9.09 8.39
CA LEU A 243 12.46 9.74 7.31
C LEU A 243 12.30 11.25 7.57
N ARG A 244 11.90 11.62 8.80
CA ARG A 244 11.75 13.02 9.24
C ARG A 244 13.09 13.76 9.21
N SER A 245 14.19 13.12 9.62
CA SER A 245 15.54 13.69 9.54
C SER A 245 15.97 14.01 8.10
N LYS A 246 15.34 13.35 7.11
CA LYS A 246 15.54 13.58 5.68
C LYS A 246 14.49 14.51 5.06
N GLY A 247 13.62 15.11 5.87
CA GLY A 247 12.59 16.04 5.42
C GLY A 247 11.28 15.41 4.96
N VAL A 248 11.14 14.08 5.05
CA VAL A 248 9.89 13.38 4.70
C VAL A 248 8.93 13.47 5.89
N ARG A 249 7.90 14.31 5.75
CA ARG A 249 6.95 14.63 6.83
C ARG A 249 5.72 13.73 6.83
N TYR A 250 5.33 13.25 5.67
CA TYR A 250 4.13 12.45 5.47
C TYR A 250 4.54 10.99 5.34
N ILE A 251 4.03 10.19 6.26
CA ILE A 251 4.38 8.78 6.42
C ILE A 251 3.07 8.04 6.57
N PHE A 252 2.73 7.28 5.54
CA PHE A 252 1.53 6.49 5.46
C PHE A 252 1.82 5.04 5.86
N LEU A 253 0.77 4.34 6.27
CA LEU A 253 0.78 2.89 6.41
C LEU A 253 -0.39 2.32 5.61
N ASP A 254 -0.05 1.41 4.71
CA ASP A 254 -0.99 0.61 3.94
C ASP A 254 -1.31 -0.68 4.71
N SER A 255 -2.58 -0.93 5.06
CA SER A 255 -3.04 -2.20 5.60
C SER A 255 -4.54 -2.33 5.42
N ASP A 256 -4.97 -3.45 4.83
CA ASP A 256 -6.38 -3.86 4.84
C ASP A 256 -6.82 -4.28 6.25
N GLY A 257 -8.14 -4.39 6.44
CA GLY A 257 -8.78 -4.72 7.71
C GLY A 257 -9.05 -3.53 8.64
N ASP A 258 -9.57 -3.84 9.82
CA ASP A 258 -9.80 -2.85 10.88
C ASP A 258 -8.51 -2.62 11.67
N VAL A 259 -7.90 -1.47 11.43
CA VAL A 259 -6.64 -1.05 12.06
C VAL A 259 -6.84 0.00 13.15
N ARG A 260 -8.09 0.32 13.51
CA ARG A 260 -8.43 1.46 14.37
C ARG A 260 -7.69 1.46 15.71
N GLU A 261 -7.56 0.30 16.35
CA GLU A 261 -6.88 0.16 17.64
C GLU A 261 -5.36 0.44 17.58
N LEU A 262 -4.74 0.37 16.39
CA LEU A 262 -3.31 0.64 16.19
C LEU A 262 -3.02 2.09 15.83
N ILE A 263 -4.00 2.84 15.32
CA ILE A 263 -3.82 4.23 14.88
C ILE A 263 -3.17 5.12 15.95
N PRO A 264 -3.60 5.11 17.23
CA PRO A 264 -2.93 5.91 18.26
C PRO A 264 -1.43 5.60 18.40
N ILE A 265 -1.06 4.31 18.28
CA ILE A 265 0.34 3.86 18.39
C ILE A 265 1.15 4.31 17.18
N TRP A 266 0.53 4.31 16.01
CA TRP A 266 1.14 4.76 14.77
C TRP A 266 1.39 6.26 14.77
N LEU A 267 0.42 7.05 15.25
CA LEU A 267 0.58 8.49 15.49
C LEU A 267 1.75 8.77 16.43
N ASP A 268 1.83 8.05 17.56
CA ASP A 268 2.95 8.14 18.51
C ASP A 268 4.30 7.75 17.87
N ALA A 269 4.31 6.80 16.93
CA ALA A 269 5.49 6.39 16.19
C ALA A 269 5.88 7.37 15.07
N GLY A 270 5.04 8.38 14.79
CA GLY A 270 5.26 9.39 13.76
C GLY A 270 4.68 9.07 12.39
N ILE A 271 3.90 8.01 12.25
CA ILE A 271 3.04 7.75 11.07
C ILE A 271 1.84 8.68 11.19
N ASN A 272 1.45 9.34 10.10
CA ASN A 272 0.38 10.32 10.09
C ASN A 272 -0.56 10.17 8.89
N GLY A 273 -0.53 9.03 8.21
CA GLY A 273 -1.45 8.71 7.14
C GLY A 273 -1.82 7.22 7.15
N ILE A 274 -3.04 6.91 6.72
CA ILE A 274 -3.48 5.54 6.48
C ILE A 274 -4.12 5.40 5.09
N TRP A 275 -3.95 4.22 4.52
CA TRP A 275 -4.45 3.78 3.22
C TRP A 275 -4.68 2.24 3.34
N PRO A 276 -5.67 1.60 2.68
CA PRO A 276 -6.74 2.17 1.87
C PRO A 276 -8.05 2.49 2.61
N CYS A 277 -8.10 2.33 3.94
CA CYS A 277 -9.32 2.52 4.74
C CYS A 277 -10.47 1.61 4.26
N GLU A 278 -10.32 0.30 4.41
CA GLU A 278 -11.29 -0.71 3.95
C GLU A 278 -12.69 -0.52 4.58
N VAL A 279 -13.69 -0.12 3.78
CA VAL A 279 -15.05 0.16 4.26
C VAL A 279 -15.74 -1.12 4.72
N ALA A 280 -15.45 -2.26 4.06
CA ALA A 280 -15.95 -3.57 4.46
C ALA A 280 -15.49 -4.02 5.86
N ALA A 281 -14.37 -3.47 6.35
CA ALA A 281 -13.85 -3.66 7.70
C ALA A 281 -14.32 -2.59 8.70
N GLY A 282 -15.15 -1.63 8.28
CA GLY A 282 -15.65 -0.55 9.13
C GLY A 282 -14.70 0.63 9.26
N MET A 283 -13.68 0.75 8.41
CA MET A 283 -12.77 1.90 8.36
C MET A 283 -13.40 3.10 7.65
N ASP A 284 -14.51 3.62 8.20
CA ASP A 284 -15.20 4.80 7.67
C ASP A 284 -14.36 6.08 7.89
N VAL A 285 -13.95 6.71 6.80
CA VAL A 285 -13.10 7.91 6.82
C VAL A 285 -13.74 9.13 7.51
N VAL A 286 -15.07 9.25 7.52
CA VAL A 286 -15.78 10.34 8.22
C VAL A 286 -15.72 10.12 9.72
N GLU A 287 -15.93 8.88 10.18
CA GLU A 287 -15.78 8.53 11.59
C GLU A 287 -14.33 8.63 12.06
N LEU A 288 -13.38 8.17 11.26
CA LEU A 288 -11.94 8.30 11.56
C LEU A 288 -11.51 9.77 11.65
N ARG A 289 -12.03 10.65 10.78
CA ARG A 289 -11.77 12.09 10.89
C ARG A 289 -12.32 12.66 12.20
N LYS A 290 -13.52 12.27 12.63
CA LYS A 290 -14.09 12.71 13.91
C LYS A 290 -13.26 12.24 15.10
N GLU A 291 -12.75 11.01 15.05
CA GLU A 291 -12.00 10.39 16.14
C GLU A 291 -10.56 10.94 16.25
N PHE A 292 -9.84 11.04 15.13
CA PHE A 292 -8.42 11.39 15.11
C PHE A 292 -8.13 12.83 14.68
N GLY A 293 -9.16 13.61 14.34
CA GLY A 293 -9.01 15.02 13.98
C GLY A 293 -8.05 15.20 12.81
N ARG A 294 -7.26 16.27 12.84
CA ARG A 294 -6.30 16.63 11.76
C ARG A 294 -4.93 15.96 11.89
N ASP A 295 -4.73 15.15 12.93
CA ASP A 295 -3.45 14.46 13.16
C ASP A 295 -3.28 13.24 12.22
N LEU A 296 -4.38 12.72 11.69
CA LEU A 296 -4.42 11.59 10.77
C LEU A 296 -4.85 12.00 9.36
N ILE A 297 -4.02 11.76 8.37
CA ILE A 297 -4.34 11.92 6.95
C ILE A 297 -4.99 10.63 6.45
N LEU A 298 -6.00 10.76 5.59
CA LEU A 298 -6.79 9.64 5.10
C LEU A 298 -6.64 9.54 3.57
N MET A 299 -6.43 8.34 3.05
CA MET A 299 -6.49 8.05 1.61
C MET A 299 -7.31 6.79 1.38
N GLY A 300 -8.22 6.81 0.39
CA GLY A 300 -9.12 5.68 0.13
C GLY A 300 -10.51 5.87 0.75
N GLY A 301 -11.12 4.79 1.24
CA GLY A 301 -12.38 4.82 1.97
C GLY A 301 -13.65 5.07 1.13
N ILE A 302 -13.56 4.98 -0.20
CA ILE A 302 -14.73 4.87 -1.08
C ILE A 302 -15.07 3.38 -1.26
N ASP A 303 -16.28 2.98 -0.87
CA ASP A 303 -16.76 1.61 -0.97
C ASP A 303 -16.84 1.18 -2.45
N LYS A 304 -15.91 0.31 -2.86
CA LYS A 304 -15.87 -0.25 -4.22
C LYS A 304 -17.16 -0.99 -4.60
N ARG A 305 -17.93 -1.50 -3.62
CA ARG A 305 -19.22 -2.17 -3.87
C ARG A 305 -20.31 -1.18 -4.25
N ALA A 306 -20.30 0.02 -3.66
CA ALA A 306 -21.21 1.09 -4.05
C ALA A 306 -20.89 1.59 -5.47
N VAL A 307 -19.59 1.69 -5.80
CA VAL A 307 -19.15 1.99 -7.17
C VAL A 307 -19.53 0.87 -8.15
N ALA A 308 -19.40 -0.40 -7.75
CA ALA A 308 -19.86 -1.53 -8.56
C ALA A 308 -21.38 -1.53 -8.78
N ALA A 309 -22.18 -1.05 -7.82
CA ALA A 309 -23.61 -0.88 -7.98
C ALA A 309 -23.99 0.28 -8.91
N GLY A 310 -23.20 1.36 -8.91
CA GLY A 310 -23.44 2.56 -9.73
C GLY A 310 -24.63 3.41 -9.28
N GLY A 311 -25.03 4.39 -10.08
CA GLY A 311 -26.27 5.15 -9.87
C GLY A 311 -26.34 5.87 -8.52
N GLU A 312 -27.47 5.73 -7.81
CA GLU A 312 -27.73 6.41 -6.53
C GLU A 312 -26.75 5.97 -5.42
N ALA A 313 -26.50 4.67 -5.28
CA ALA A 313 -25.58 4.14 -4.26
C ALA A 313 -24.17 4.72 -4.40
N MET A 314 -23.66 4.82 -5.64
CA MET A 314 -22.36 5.45 -5.90
C MET A 314 -22.38 6.94 -5.55
N ARG A 315 -23.46 7.66 -5.87
CA ARG A 315 -23.57 9.10 -5.61
C ARG A 315 -23.64 9.40 -4.13
N GLU A 316 -24.42 8.63 -3.37
CA GLU A 316 -24.48 8.72 -1.91
C GLU A 316 -23.10 8.49 -1.30
N GLU A 317 -22.35 7.50 -1.80
CA GLU A 317 -21.01 7.19 -1.32
C GLU A 317 -20.00 8.32 -1.59
N VAL A 318 -20.07 8.96 -2.77
CA VAL A 318 -19.26 10.14 -3.07
C VAL A 318 -19.68 11.33 -2.19
N ASP A 319 -20.98 11.59 -2.08
CA ASP A 319 -21.52 12.73 -1.32
C ASP A 319 -21.20 12.62 0.18
N ARG A 320 -21.14 11.39 0.72
CA ARG A 320 -20.75 11.11 2.12
C ARG A 320 -19.39 11.69 2.48
N VAL A 321 -18.41 11.60 1.57
CA VAL A 321 -17.03 12.02 1.85
C VAL A 321 -16.70 13.45 1.39
N MET A 322 -17.61 14.14 0.70
CA MET A 322 -17.40 15.51 0.22
C MET A 322 -16.96 16.50 1.31
N PRO A 323 -17.52 16.48 2.55
CA PRO A 323 -17.04 17.37 3.61
C PRO A 323 -15.54 17.18 3.94
N LEU A 324 -15.01 15.96 3.78
CA LEU A 324 -13.58 15.70 4.00
C LEU A 324 -12.72 16.23 2.85
N ILE A 325 -13.24 16.15 1.62
CA ILE A 325 -12.57 16.70 0.44
C ILE A 325 -12.45 18.23 0.57
N GLU A 326 -13.50 18.89 1.05
CA GLU A 326 -13.54 20.34 1.31
C GLU A 326 -12.63 20.74 2.48
N GLU A 327 -12.60 19.95 3.56
CA GLU A 327 -11.74 20.23 4.73
C GLU A 327 -10.23 20.07 4.41
N GLY A 328 -9.89 19.10 3.57
CA GLY A 328 -8.52 18.68 3.32
C GLY A 328 -8.05 17.53 4.24
N GLY A 329 -6.78 17.16 4.12
CA GLY A 329 -6.20 16.01 4.79
C GLY A 329 -6.81 14.66 4.39
N TYR A 330 -7.57 14.63 3.29
CA TYR A 330 -8.22 13.46 2.73
C TYR A 330 -7.99 13.41 1.21
N ILE A 331 -7.68 12.22 0.70
CA ILE A 331 -7.53 11.95 -0.73
C ILE A 331 -8.50 10.83 -1.11
N PRO A 332 -9.56 11.13 -1.89
CA PRO A 332 -10.51 10.11 -2.30
C PRO A 332 -9.85 9.10 -3.23
N ASP A 333 -10.04 7.83 -2.90
CA ASP A 333 -9.65 6.67 -3.68
C ASP A 333 -10.57 5.51 -3.28
N LEU A 334 -10.62 4.45 -4.08
CA LEU A 334 -11.31 3.23 -3.66
C LEU A 334 -10.67 2.66 -2.39
N ASP A 335 -11.50 1.99 -1.58
CA ASP A 335 -11.10 1.31 -0.35
C ASP A 335 -10.24 0.05 -0.58
N HIS A 336 -9.93 -0.25 -1.84
CA HIS A 336 -8.88 -1.13 -2.35
C HIS A 336 -8.80 -0.98 -3.89
N SER A 337 -7.91 -1.71 -4.55
CA SER A 337 -7.94 -1.86 -6.03
C SER A 337 -9.30 -2.31 -6.56
N ALA A 338 -9.70 -1.74 -7.70
CA ALA A 338 -10.97 -2.01 -8.38
C ALA A 338 -11.09 -3.49 -8.81
N PRO A 339 -12.10 -4.23 -8.31
CA PRO A 339 -12.33 -5.61 -8.71
C PRO A 339 -13.07 -5.70 -10.06
N PRO A 340 -13.14 -6.89 -10.66
CA PRO A 340 -13.78 -7.11 -11.95
C PRO A 340 -15.29 -6.91 -11.94
N ASP A 341 -15.93 -6.67 -10.80
CA ASP A 341 -17.34 -6.34 -10.65
C ASP A 341 -17.65 -4.90 -11.09
N ILE A 342 -16.70 -3.98 -10.94
CA ILE A 342 -16.81 -2.60 -11.44
C ILE A 342 -16.69 -2.59 -12.96
N SER A 343 -17.76 -2.20 -13.65
CA SER A 343 -17.76 -2.01 -15.10
C SER A 343 -17.02 -0.71 -15.51
N TRP A 344 -16.63 -0.63 -16.77
CA TRP A 344 -16.06 0.58 -17.36
C TRP A 344 -17.04 1.76 -17.27
N GLY A 345 -18.34 1.49 -17.51
CA GLY A 345 -19.38 2.50 -17.37
C GLY A 345 -19.49 3.04 -15.94
N ASN A 346 -19.40 2.15 -14.94
CA ASN A 346 -19.53 2.53 -13.54
C ASN A 346 -18.31 3.32 -13.04
N ILE A 347 -17.09 2.91 -13.42
CA ILE A 347 -15.89 3.68 -13.04
C ILE A 347 -15.88 5.07 -13.70
N CYS A 348 -16.34 5.18 -14.96
CA CYS A 348 -16.55 6.47 -15.62
C CYS A 348 -17.56 7.33 -14.86
N GLU A 349 -18.75 6.78 -14.54
CA GLU A 349 -19.78 7.51 -13.81
C GLU A 349 -19.26 8.02 -12.46
N TYR A 350 -18.55 7.17 -11.73
CA TYR A 350 -17.95 7.51 -10.44
C TYR A 350 -16.95 8.67 -10.55
N ILE A 351 -15.95 8.56 -11.43
CA ILE A 351 -14.90 9.59 -11.53
C ILE A 351 -15.48 10.91 -12.01
N GLU A 352 -16.37 10.89 -13.01
CA GLU A 352 -17.02 12.11 -13.48
C GLU A 352 -17.90 12.74 -12.41
N TYR A 353 -18.62 11.95 -11.61
CA TYR A 353 -19.44 12.48 -10.53
C TYR A 353 -18.58 13.08 -9.42
N LEU A 354 -17.52 12.39 -9.01
CA LEU A 354 -16.55 12.90 -8.05
C LEU A 354 -15.93 14.23 -8.51
N LEU A 355 -15.48 14.33 -9.76
CA LEU A 355 -14.93 15.56 -10.33
C LEU A 355 -15.98 16.70 -10.33
N ARG A 356 -17.21 16.43 -10.80
CA ARG A 356 -18.29 17.44 -10.80
C ARG A 356 -18.66 17.92 -9.40
N ARG A 357 -18.60 17.05 -8.38
CA ARG A 357 -18.84 17.42 -6.99
C ARG A 357 -17.68 18.23 -6.42
N ALA A 358 -16.45 17.82 -6.71
CA ALA A 358 -15.22 18.49 -6.30
C ALA A 358 -15.07 19.91 -6.89
N GLU A 359 -15.66 20.21 -8.04
CA GLU A 359 -15.65 21.54 -8.66
C GLU A 359 -16.74 22.49 -8.12
N ARG A 360 -17.70 22.00 -7.34
CA ARG A 360 -18.88 22.76 -6.85
C ARG A 360 -18.78 23.20 -5.39
N GLY A 361 -17.76 22.76 -4.66
CA GLY A 361 -17.37 23.30 -3.35
C GLY A 361 -16.33 24.38 -3.54
#